data_AF-A0A1X3P738-F1
#
_entry.id   AF-A0A1X3P738-F1
#
_cell.length_a   1.000
_cell.length_b   1.000
_cell.length_c   1.000
_cell.angle_alpha   90.00
_cell.angle_beta   90.00
_cell.angle_gamma   90.00
#
_symmetry.space_group_name_H-M   'P 1'
#
loop_
_entity.id
_entity.type
_entity.pdbx_description
1 polymer ?
#
loop_
_entity_poly.entity_id
_entity_poly.type
_entity_poly.pdbx_seq_one_letter_code
_entity_poly.pdbx_strand_id
1 'polypeptide(L)'
;MLRMTNPVRHYAWGSATAFPRLFGMPADGPQAELWMGAHPAAPSEVLLDGARISLDHLPAHRPEMLGDLPELPFLFKVLAAEQPLSIQTHPTAERARAGYAAEEAAGVPLDSPSRRYVDAHHKPELVVAVEHFSALCGFRPGPEAAADVAPWRTCSAPRARDRRARRTPHEWTRR
;
A
#
# COMPACT_ATOMS: atom_id res chain seq x y z
N MET A 1 -8.22 16.40 24.53
CA MET A 1 -7.15 15.68 23.82
C MET A 1 -7.13 14.25 24.33
N LEU A 2 -7.18 13.25 23.44
CA LEU A 2 -7.14 11.83 23.81
C LEU A 2 -5.77 11.26 23.47
N ARG A 3 -5.06 10.71 24.45
CA ARG A 3 -3.76 10.06 24.20
C ARG A 3 -4.00 8.73 23.50
N MET A 4 -3.35 8.53 22.35
CA MET A 4 -3.42 7.30 21.58
C MET A 4 -2.33 6.31 22.00
N THR A 5 -2.68 5.02 22.00
CA THR A 5 -1.72 3.91 21.92
C THR A 5 -1.84 3.30 20.53
N ASN A 6 -0.70 3.09 19.87
CA ASN A 6 -0.65 2.78 18.45
C ASN A 6 -0.03 1.40 18.23
N PRO A 7 -0.64 0.54 17.41
CA PRO A 7 -0.08 -0.77 17.12
C PRO A 7 1.17 -0.67 16.23
N VAL A 8 2.14 -1.54 16.52
CA VAL A 8 3.32 -1.75 15.68
C VAL A 8 3.15 -3.02 14.87
N ARG A 9 3.47 -2.96 13.59
CA ARG A 9 3.51 -4.12 12.68
C ARG A 9 4.95 -4.61 12.60
N HIS A 10 5.17 -5.86 13.00
CA HIS A 10 6.48 -6.49 13.06
C HIS A 10 6.80 -7.28 11.78
N TYR A 11 6.74 -6.61 10.63
CA TYR A 11 7.10 -7.26 9.37
C TYR A 11 8.61 -7.47 9.26
N ALA A 12 9.03 -8.57 8.61
CA ALA A 12 10.44 -8.98 8.54
C ALA A 12 11.37 -7.95 7.88
N TRP A 13 10.83 -7.05 7.06
CA TRP A 13 11.60 -5.97 6.41
C TRP A 13 11.85 -4.75 7.33
N GLY A 14 11.23 -4.72 8.52
CA GLY A 14 11.30 -3.62 9.46
C GLY A 14 12.67 -3.49 10.14
N SER A 15 12.98 -2.28 10.60
CA SER A 15 14.20 -2.03 11.38
C SER A 15 14.03 -2.46 12.83
N ALA A 16 15.06 -3.10 13.39
CA ALA A 16 15.10 -3.43 14.81
C ALA A 16 15.57 -2.26 15.70
N THR A 17 16.04 -1.15 15.10
CA THR A 17 16.68 -0.06 15.86
C THR A 17 16.06 1.32 15.65
N ALA A 18 15.35 1.55 14.54
CA ALA A 18 14.78 2.86 14.22
C ALA A 18 13.79 3.37 15.28
N PHE A 19 12.76 2.61 15.62
CA PHE A 19 11.77 3.04 16.62
C PHE A 19 12.30 3.05 18.05
N PRO A 20 13.14 2.09 18.51
CA PRO A 20 13.82 2.22 19.80
C PRO A 20 14.62 3.51 19.93
N ARG A 21 15.34 3.89 18.87
CA ARG A 21 16.15 5.12 18.86
C ARG A 21 15.30 6.39 18.76
N LEU A 22 14.30 6.43 17.87
CA LEU A 22 13.49 7.62 17.60
C LEU A 22 12.44 7.89 18.67
N PHE A 23 11.86 6.83 19.24
CA PHE A 23 10.69 6.94 20.11
C PHE A 23 10.92 6.33 21.51
N GLY A 24 12.10 5.77 21.78
CA GLY A 24 12.38 5.11 23.06
C GLY A 24 11.59 3.81 23.26
N MET A 25 11.15 3.18 22.17
CA MET A 25 10.38 1.93 22.22
C MET A 25 11.28 0.73 22.56
N PRO A 26 10.73 -0.37 23.10
CA PRO A 26 11.49 -1.60 23.31
C PRO A 26 12.05 -2.17 22.00
N ALA A 27 13.26 -2.73 22.07
CA ALA A 27 13.94 -3.36 20.95
C ALA A 27 13.51 -4.83 20.82
N ASP A 28 12.30 -5.04 20.30
CA ASP A 28 11.64 -6.35 20.23
C ASP A 28 11.63 -6.93 18.80
N GLY A 29 12.81 -7.02 18.19
CA GLY A 29 12.99 -7.50 16.81
C GLY A 29 12.57 -6.47 15.74
N PRO A 30 12.35 -6.90 14.48
CA PRO A 30 11.95 -6.02 13.39
C PRO A 30 10.64 -5.27 13.67
N GLN A 31 10.67 -3.94 13.57
CA GLN A 31 9.51 -3.07 13.70
C GLN A 31 9.38 -2.26 12.40
N ALA A 32 8.28 -2.47 11.68
CA ALA A 32 8.17 -2.05 10.28
C ALA A 32 7.27 -0.83 10.13
N GLU A 33 6.08 -0.86 10.73
CA GLU A 33 5.09 0.21 10.62
C GLU A 33 4.46 0.51 11.99
N LEU A 34 4.43 1.78 12.39
CA LEU A 34 3.62 2.26 13.52
C LEU A 34 2.32 2.85 12.96
N TRP A 35 1.18 2.26 13.28
CA TRP A 35 -0.11 2.64 12.71
C TRP A 35 -0.87 3.59 13.64
N MET A 36 -1.38 4.68 13.08
CA MET A 36 -2.17 5.70 13.76
C MET A 36 -3.47 5.91 13.00
N GLY A 37 -4.58 5.39 13.54
CA GLY A 37 -5.89 5.53 12.91
C GLY A 37 -6.86 4.44 13.30
N ALA A 38 -7.97 4.39 12.58
CA ALA A 38 -9.11 3.49 12.82
C ALA A 38 -9.11 2.28 11.87
N HIS A 39 -7.95 1.83 11.39
CA HIS A 39 -7.93 0.74 10.40
C HIS A 39 -8.34 -0.59 11.06
N PRO A 40 -9.36 -1.32 10.55
CA PRO A 40 -9.93 -2.50 11.24
C PRO A 40 -8.94 -3.61 11.60
N ALA A 41 -7.92 -3.82 10.75
CA ALA A 41 -6.90 -4.84 11.00
C ALA A 41 -5.95 -4.55 12.20
N ALA A 42 -5.81 -3.28 12.58
CA ALA A 42 -4.96 -2.85 13.70
C ALA A 42 -5.30 -1.40 14.08
N PRO A 43 -6.46 -1.17 14.72
CA PRO A 43 -6.86 0.16 15.14
C PRO A 43 -5.99 0.64 16.30
N SER A 44 -5.76 1.96 16.36
CA SER A 44 -5.22 2.60 17.56
C SER A 44 -6.23 2.53 18.71
N GLU A 45 -5.77 2.67 19.94
CA GLU A 45 -6.64 2.77 21.12
C GLU A 45 -6.51 4.14 21.78
N VAL A 46 -7.58 4.63 22.38
CA VAL A 46 -7.60 5.86 23.18
C VAL A 46 -8.10 5.57 24.59
N LEU A 47 -7.68 6.40 25.56
CA LEU A 47 -8.26 6.39 26.89
C LEU A 47 -9.44 7.38 26.95
N LEU A 48 -10.66 6.87 27.09
CA LEU A 48 -11.88 7.66 27.28
C LEU A 48 -12.50 7.27 28.63
N ASP A 49 -12.67 8.26 29.52
CA ASP A 49 -13.31 8.08 30.84
C ASP A 49 -12.72 6.93 31.68
N GLY A 50 -11.41 6.72 31.57
CA GLY A 50 -10.68 5.65 32.26
C GLY A 50 -10.72 4.28 31.59
N ALA A 51 -11.46 4.12 30.49
CA ALA A 51 -11.52 2.90 29.69
C ALA A 51 -10.72 3.03 28.39
N ARG A 52 -10.05 1.94 27.98
CA ARG A 52 -9.44 1.86 26.64
C ARG A 52 -10.53 1.57 25.62
N ILE A 53 -10.60 2.38 24.57
CA ILE A 53 -11.56 2.23 23.47
C ILE A 53 -10.77 2.20 22.16
N SER A 54 -11.10 1.25 21.30
CA SER A 54 -10.55 1.17 19.96
C SER A 54 -11.03 2.34 19.09
N LEU A 55 -10.14 2.95 18.31
CA LEU A 55 -10.41 4.19 17.59
C LEU A 55 -11.46 4.03 16.48
N ASP A 56 -11.61 2.83 15.92
CA ASP A 56 -12.68 2.46 15.00
C ASP A 56 -14.06 2.35 15.67
N HIS A 57 -14.12 2.11 16.98
CA HIS A 57 -15.36 2.12 17.77
C HIS A 57 -15.64 3.48 18.43
N LEU A 58 -14.66 4.38 18.49
CA LEU A 58 -14.80 5.69 19.12
C LEU A 58 -15.99 6.52 18.58
N PRO A 59 -16.31 6.52 17.28
CA PRO A 59 -17.46 7.28 16.75
C PRO A 59 -18.80 6.88 17.38
N ALA A 60 -18.96 5.63 17.85
CA ALA A 60 -20.18 5.21 18.54
C ALA A 60 -20.33 5.86 19.94
N HIS A 61 -19.21 6.28 20.55
CA HIS A 61 -19.17 6.94 21.84
C HIS A 61 -19.08 8.47 21.74
N ARG A 62 -18.40 8.97 20.69
CA ARG A 62 -18.04 10.38 20.47
C ARG A 62 -18.22 10.74 18.99
N PRO A 63 -19.46 10.72 18.45
CA PRO A 63 -19.71 10.93 17.03
C PRO A 63 -19.24 12.30 16.52
N GLU A 64 -19.20 13.31 17.38
CA GLU A 64 -18.74 14.66 17.04
C GLU A 64 -17.25 14.73 16.63
N MET A 65 -16.46 13.68 16.91
CA MET A 65 -15.04 13.63 16.54
C MET A 65 -14.79 13.45 15.04
N LEU A 66 -15.75 12.91 14.29
CA LEU A 66 -15.65 12.77 12.83
C LEU A 66 -16.32 13.90 12.05
N GLY A 67 -17.09 14.76 12.72
CA GLY A 67 -17.97 15.71 12.05
C GLY A 67 -18.97 14.97 11.15
N ASP A 68 -19.05 15.36 9.88
CA ASP A 68 -19.96 14.74 8.90
C ASP A 68 -19.38 13.50 8.20
N LEU A 69 -18.15 13.10 8.55
CA LEU A 69 -17.50 11.95 7.93
C LEU A 69 -18.03 10.64 8.54
N PRO A 70 -18.33 9.61 7.71
CA PRO A 70 -18.80 8.33 8.21
C PRO A 70 -17.71 7.53 8.93
N GLU A 71 -16.45 7.73 8.55
CA GLU A 71 -15.28 7.07 9.11
C GLU A 71 -14.02 7.94 8.96
N LEU A 72 -12.91 7.55 9.58
CA LEU A 72 -11.63 8.25 9.45
C LEU A 72 -11.03 7.99 8.05
N PRO A 73 -10.85 9.00 7.19
CA PRO A 73 -10.56 8.79 5.77
C PRO A 73 -9.06 8.60 5.47
N PHE A 74 -8.25 8.33 6.49
CA PHE A 74 -6.82 8.14 6.34
C PHE A 74 -6.26 7.17 7.39
N LEU A 75 -5.14 6.55 7.05
CA LEU A 75 -4.29 5.82 7.97
C LEU A 75 -2.92 6.51 7.99
N PHE A 76 -2.53 7.03 9.14
CA PHE A 76 -1.22 7.62 9.31
C PHE A 76 -0.22 6.56 9.77
N LYS A 77 1.01 6.60 9.23
CA LYS A 77 2.05 5.61 9.52
C LYS A 77 3.40 6.27 9.71
N VAL A 78 4.20 5.72 10.63
CA VAL A 78 5.66 5.84 10.55
C VAL A 78 6.20 4.53 10.00
N LEU A 79 7.04 4.59 8.98
CA LEU A 79 7.69 3.42 8.39
C LEU A 79 9.17 3.38 8.78
N ALA A 80 9.63 2.22 9.22
CA ALA A 80 11.02 1.92 9.51
C ALA A 80 11.51 0.83 8.55
N ALA A 81 11.77 1.21 7.30
CA ALA A 81 12.18 0.29 6.24
C ALA A 81 13.69 0.00 6.31
N GLU A 82 14.07 -1.19 6.75
CA GLU A 82 15.45 -1.68 6.76
C GLU A 82 15.81 -2.40 5.44
N GLN A 83 14.81 -3.04 4.82
CA GLN A 83 14.97 -3.72 3.54
C GLN A 83 14.17 -3.01 2.43
N PRO A 84 14.63 -3.09 1.16
CA PRO A 84 13.86 -2.59 0.02
C PRO A 84 12.48 -3.24 -0.07
N LEU A 85 11.46 -2.41 -0.26
CA LEU A 85 10.08 -2.88 -0.42
C LEU A 85 9.78 -3.22 -1.89
N SER A 86 8.70 -3.99 -2.09
CA SER A 86 8.20 -4.29 -3.44
C SER A 86 7.81 -3.01 -4.18
N ILE A 87 8.02 -2.98 -5.49
CA ILE A 87 7.51 -1.91 -6.35
C ILE A 87 5.99 -2.00 -6.37
N GLN A 88 5.32 -0.90 -6.05
CA GLN A 88 3.87 -0.82 -5.98
C GLN A 88 3.33 0.09 -7.08
N THR A 89 2.11 -0.22 -7.52
CA THR A 89 1.31 0.68 -8.35
C THR A 89 -0.09 0.70 -7.78
N HIS A 90 -0.70 1.88 -7.71
CA HIS A 90 -2.08 2.02 -7.27
C HIS A 90 -2.99 2.25 -8.48
N PRO A 91 -4.12 1.53 -8.58
CA PRO A 91 -5.10 1.79 -9.62
C PRO A 91 -5.71 3.19 -9.46
N THR A 92 -6.20 3.74 -10.56
CA THR A 92 -7.09 4.90 -10.50
C THR A 92 -8.38 4.55 -9.76
N ALA A 93 -9.11 5.55 -9.26
CA ALA A 93 -10.38 5.32 -8.54
C ALA A 93 -11.39 4.50 -9.35
N GLU A 94 -11.47 4.72 -10.66
CA GLU A 94 -12.34 3.94 -11.55
C GLU A 94 -11.90 2.48 -11.65
N ARG A 95 -10.59 2.24 -11.79
CA ARG A 95 -10.02 0.89 -11.87
C ARG A 95 -10.13 0.14 -10.55
N ALA A 96 -9.96 0.82 -9.41
CA ALA A 96 -10.14 0.22 -8.09
C ALA A 96 -11.58 -0.28 -7.91
N ARG A 97 -12.57 0.60 -8.18
CA ARG A 97 -14.00 0.25 -8.13
C ARG A 97 -14.36 -0.92 -9.04
N ALA A 98 -13.93 -0.86 -10.30
CA ALA A 98 -14.22 -1.91 -11.28
C ALA A 98 -13.56 -3.25 -10.93
N GLY A 99 -12.30 -3.22 -10.48
CA GLY A 99 -11.55 -4.41 -10.08
C GLY A 99 -12.13 -5.08 -8.84
N TYR A 100 -12.46 -4.28 -7.81
CA TYR A 100 -13.13 -4.77 -6.61
C TYR A 100 -14.46 -5.45 -6.93
N ALA A 101 -15.33 -4.78 -7.69
CA ALA A 101 -16.64 -5.34 -8.08
C ALA A 101 -16.52 -6.64 -8.88
N ALA A 102 -15.50 -6.76 -9.76
CA ALA A 102 -15.26 -7.97 -10.52
C ALA A 102 -14.80 -9.15 -9.64
N GLU A 103 -13.92 -8.91 -8.65
CA GLU A 103 -13.48 -9.93 -7.70
C GLU A 103 -14.60 -10.36 -6.74
N GLU A 104 -15.45 -9.43 -6.30
CA GLU A 104 -16.67 -9.73 -5.53
C GLU A 104 -17.64 -10.60 -6.34
N ALA A 105 -17.93 -10.24 -7.59
CA ALA A 105 -18.83 -11.01 -8.46
C ALA A 105 -18.30 -12.41 -8.77
N ALA A 106 -16.98 -12.59 -8.77
CA ALA A 106 -16.33 -13.89 -8.93
C ALA A 106 -16.22 -14.68 -7.61
N GLY A 107 -16.62 -14.10 -6.47
CA GLY A 107 -16.59 -14.75 -5.17
C GLY A 107 -15.17 -14.97 -4.63
N VAL A 108 -14.19 -14.14 -5.01
CA VAL A 108 -12.81 -14.26 -4.52
C VAL A 108 -12.77 -13.82 -3.05
N PRO A 109 -12.37 -14.65 -2.08
CA PRO A 109 -12.29 -14.23 -0.68
C PRO A 109 -11.31 -13.07 -0.47
N LEU A 110 -11.59 -12.16 0.48
CA LEU A 110 -10.73 -11.01 0.77
C LEU A 110 -9.33 -11.39 1.28
N ASP A 111 -9.21 -12.53 1.95
CA ASP A 111 -7.97 -13.10 2.45
C ASP A 111 -7.26 -14.00 1.43
N SER A 112 -7.83 -14.16 0.23
CA SER A 112 -7.23 -14.97 -0.82
C SER A 112 -5.92 -14.37 -1.29
N PRO A 113 -4.85 -15.19 -1.47
CA PRO A 113 -3.57 -14.71 -2.00
C PRO A 113 -3.68 -14.21 -3.44
N SER A 114 -4.77 -14.54 -4.15
CA SER A 114 -5.04 -14.02 -5.50
C SER A 114 -5.87 -12.74 -5.52
N ARG A 115 -6.39 -12.27 -4.38
CA ARG A 115 -7.16 -11.02 -4.27
C ARG A 115 -6.23 -9.84 -4.56
N ARG A 116 -6.58 -9.00 -5.53
CA ARG A 116 -5.78 -7.81 -5.89
C ARG A 116 -6.45 -6.52 -5.46
N TYR A 117 -7.78 -6.52 -5.38
CA TYR A 117 -8.57 -5.37 -5.00
C TYR A 117 -9.24 -5.67 -3.65
N VAL A 118 -8.55 -5.32 -2.56
CA VAL A 118 -9.05 -5.53 -1.19
C VAL A 118 -10.15 -4.54 -0.80
N ASP A 119 -10.26 -3.43 -1.52
CA ASP A 119 -11.31 -2.42 -1.38
C ASP A 119 -11.56 -1.71 -2.72
N ALA A 120 -12.59 -0.86 -2.76
CA ALA A 120 -12.98 -0.09 -3.93
C ALA A 120 -12.33 1.30 -4.02
N HIS A 121 -11.39 1.62 -3.13
CA HIS A 121 -10.79 2.95 -3.02
C HIS A 121 -9.49 3.06 -3.82
N HIS A 122 -9.27 4.24 -4.40
CA HIS A 122 -7.91 4.60 -4.80
C HIS A 122 -7.09 4.97 -3.56
N LYS A 123 -5.80 4.72 -3.61
CA LYS A 123 -4.89 4.90 -2.48
C LYS A 123 -3.87 6.00 -2.80
N PRO A 124 -4.26 7.28 -2.67
CA PRO A 124 -3.28 8.37 -2.72
C PRO A 124 -2.40 8.28 -1.46
N GLU A 125 -1.09 8.40 -1.64
CA GLU A 125 -0.11 8.33 -0.55
C GLU A 125 0.79 9.55 -0.55
N LEU A 126 1.13 10.04 0.64
CA LEU A 126 2.12 11.09 0.87
C LEU A 126 3.19 10.54 1.82
N VAL A 127 4.45 10.63 1.41
CA VAL A 127 5.60 10.21 2.22
C VAL A 127 6.39 11.45 2.61
N VAL A 128 6.69 11.58 3.90
CA VAL A 128 7.56 12.62 4.45
C VAL A 128 8.77 11.94 5.10
N ALA A 129 9.96 12.31 4.64
CA ALA A 129 11.21 11.78 5.17
C ALA A 129 11.48 12.37 6.57
N VAL A 130 11.49 11.52 7.59
CA VAL A 130 11.91 11.89 8.96
C VAL A 130 13.43 11.87 9.08
N GLU A 131 14.05 10.93 8.38
CA GLU A 131 15.51 10.78 8.23
C GLU A 131 15.84 10.61 6.74
N HIS A 132 17.10 10.36 6.40
CA HIS A 132 17.47 10.06 5.03
C HIS A 132 16.64 8.89 4.48
N PHE A 133 15.96 9.12 3.37
CA PHE A 133 15.01 8.18 2.77
C PHE A 133 15.26 8.06 1.27
N SER A 134 15.29 6.83 0.77
CA SER A 134 15.45 6.53 -0.65
C SER A 134 14.20 5.84 -1.18
N ALA A 135 13.70 6.33 -2.32
CA ALA A 135 12.52 5.77 -2.96
C ALA A 135 12.61 5.84 -4.48
N LEU A 136 11.90 4.92 -5.14
CA LEU A 136 11.57 4.99 -6.56
C LEU A 136 10.18 5.60 -6.69
N CYS A 137 10.04 6.66 -7.49
CA CYS A 137 8.75 7.30 -7.73
C CYS A 137 8.63 7.73 -9.18
N GLY A 138 7.61 7.22 -9.85
CA GLY A 138 7.34 7.51 -11.26
C GLY A 138 8.39 6.96 -12.23
N PHE A 139 8.23 7.32 -13.49
CA PHE A 139 9.19 7.00 -14.54
C PHE A 139 10.15 8.17 -14.76
N ARG A 140 11.40 7.86 -15.07
CA ARG A 140 12.34 8.84 -15.61
C ARG A 140 11.86 9.37 -16.97
N PRO A 141 12.25 10.61 -17.35
CA PRO A 141 12.08 11.09 -18.71
C PRO A 141 12.66 10.11 -19.74
N GLY A 142 11.99 9.98 -20.89
CA GLY A 142 12.34 9.01 -21.92
C GLY A 142 13.83 9.00 -22.33
N PRO A 143 14.47 10.17 -22.56
CA PRO A 143 15.90 10.22 -22.90
C PRO A 143 16.82 9.68 -21.80
N GLU A 144 16.53 9.97 -20.53
CA GLU A 144 17.30 9.45 -19.39
C GLU A 144 17.14 7.94 -19.27
N ALA A 145 15.90 7.45 -19.31
CA ALA A 145 15.61 6.02 -19.28
C ALA A 145 16.30 5.28 -20.45
N ALA A 146 16.34 5.89 -21.63
CA ALA A 146 17.02 5.34 -22.80
C ALA A 146 18.55 5.27 -22.62
N ALA A 147 19.14 6.25 -21.94
CA ALA A 147 20.56 6.28 -21.60
C ALA A 147 20.91 5.20 -20.57
N ASP A 148 20.10 5.04 -19.51
CA ASP A 148 20.29 4.03 -18.47
C ASP A 148 20.32 2.60 -19.05
N VAL A 149 19.48 2.33 -20.06
CA VAL A 149 19.41 1.01 -20.71
C VAL A 149 20.39 0.84 -21.89
N ALA A 150 21.04 1.91 -22.36
CA ALA A 150 21.90 1.86 -23.54
C ALA A 150 23.07 0.85 -23.44
N PRO A 151 23.76 0.71 -22.28
CA PRO A 151 24.85 -0.28 -22.13
C PRO A 151 24.38 -1.74 -22.32
N TRP A 152 23.10 -2.01 -22.08
CA TRP A 152 22.52 -3.35 -22.14
C TRP A 152 22.06 -3.75 -23.56
N ARG A 153 22.14 -2.83 -24.54
CA ARG A 153 21.72 -3.04 -25.93
C ARG A 153 22.55 -4.07 -26.69
N THR A 154 23.70 -4.49 -26.15
CA THR A 154 24.59 -5.49 -26.75
C THR A 154 24.20 -6.93 -26.47
N CYS A 155 23.22 -7.19 -25.58
CA CYS A 155 22.64 -8.52 -25.41
C CYS A 155 21.58 -8.75 -26.49
N SER A 156 22.01 -8.94 -27.73
CA SER A 156 21.16 -9.26 -28.87
C SER A 156 20.63 -10.70 -28.74
N ALA A 157 19.55 -10.88 -27.99
CA ALA A 157 18.67 -12.02 -28.21
C ALA A 157 18.27 -12.01 -29.70
N PRO A 158 18.34 -13.15 -30.41
CA PRO A 158 17.98 -13.19 -31.81
C PRO A 158 16.52 -12.74 -31.95
N ARG A 159 16.33 -11.56 -32.55
CA ARG A 159 15.36 -11.34 -33.62
C ARG A 159 14.20 -12.32 -33.59
N ALA A 160 13.27 -12.28 -32.62
CA ALA A 160 12.09 -13.13 -32.67
C ALA A 160 11.40 -12.81 -34.00
N ARG A 161 11.53 -13.73 -34.97
CA ARG A 161 11.04 -13.52 -36.34
C ARG A 161 9.58 -13.14 -36.25
N ASP A 162 9.28 -12.05 -36.94
CA ASP A 162 7.97 -11.44 -37.02
C ASP A 162 6.89 -12.49 -37.31
N ARG A 163 6.14 -12.90 -36.27
CA ARG A 163 5.00 -13.81 -36.41
C ARG A 163 3.77 -13.08 -36.97
N ARG A 164 3.88 -11.83 -37.44
CA ARG A 164 2.77 -11.08 -38.08
C ARG A 164 2.61 -11.34 -39.58
N ALA A 165 3.31 -12.31 -40.16
CA ALA A 165 3.07 -12.76 -41.53
C ALA A 165 2.53 -14.21 -41.56
N ARG A 166 1.33 -14.44 -40.99
CA ARG A 166 0.45 -15.62 -41.21
C ARG A 166 -0.80 -15.54 -40.33
N ARG A 167 -1.64 -14.51 -40.51
CA ARG A 167 -3.05 -14.56 -40.10
C ARG A 167 -3.88 -13.85 -41.16
N THR A 168 -4.61 -14.63 -41.94
CA THR A 168 -5.60 -14.15 -42.91
C THR A 168 -6.86 -13.66 -42.17
N PRO A 169 -7.63 -12.70 -42.70
CA PRO A 169 -8.66 -11.97 -41.95
C PRO A 169 -9.97 -12.72 -41.59
N HIS A 170 -10.06 -14.05 -41.70
CA HIS A 170 -11.37 -14.74 -41.63
C HIS A 170 -11.65 -15.60 -40.39
N GLU A 171 -10.81 -15.60 -39.35
CA GLU A 171 -11.03 -16.48 -38.17
C GLU A 171 -11.52 -15.76 -36.89
N TRP A 172 -12.35 -14.72 -37.03
CA TRP A 172 -13.02 -14.07 -35.89
C TRP A 172 -14.55 -14.27 -35.88
N THR A 173 -15.01 -15.48 -36.20
CA THR A 173 -16.35 -15.90 -35.76
C THR A 173 -16.30 -17.29 -35.13
N ARG A 174 -16.80 -17.36 -33.89
CA ARG A 174 -16.98 -18.53 -32.99
C ARG A 174 -15.77 -18.90 -32.11
N ARG A 175 -15.75 -18.38 -30.88
CA ARG A 175 -16.16 -19.09 -29.64
C ARG A 175 -16.12 -18.13 -28.46
#